data_AF-A0A9P6EQ41-F1
#
_entry.id   AF-A0A9P6EQ41-F1
#
_cell.length_a   1.000
_cell.length_b   1.000
_cell.length_c   1.000
_cell.angle_alpha   90.00
_cell.angle_beta   90.00
_cell.angle_gamma   90.00
#
_symmetry.space_group_name_H-M   'P 1'
#
loop_
_entity.id
_entity.type
_entity.pdbx_description
1 polymer ?
#
loop_
_entity_poly.entity_id
_entity_poly.type
_entity_poly.pdbx_seq_one_letter_code
_entity_poly.pdbx_strand_id
1 'polypeptide(L)'
;MGLPNSNDILEGATDDRKTFFTLSSSFPDPAGVTRCQQVVQAENSHPLDVSELFKIPEDVSPAWQAFFDKVAAYLSKQCAKSKDAIVQLKKRSSIMKEENLSEFEMLMCSADFTQSANMAFKAGNYFEALALYTEAVHAFPTPDAMNNAAACALKLKKFRSADNWATESLEIDLLCPTKAAKAYHRRATARHYRGKFAAALEDIIDANRALALNPGDPSVESLIVKIQETVETVKTSKDLAKYRAKQPKPVRRTSVPGTHAHRQSDGTPSRHSRLNKAQELQMKTRVDPPTF
;
A
#
# COMPACT_ATOMS: atom_id res chain seq x y z
N MET A 1 76.72 15.00 -32.90
CA MET A 1 77.33 13.70 -33.26
C MET A 1 77.23 12.79 -32.06
N GLY A 2 76.84 11.53 -32.28
CA GLY A 2 77.13 10.40 -31.39
C GLY A 2 76.20 10.19 -30.19
N LEU A 3 75.29 9.23 -30.30
CA LEU A 3 74.95 8.38 -29.14
C LEU A 3 76.17 7.50 -28.81
N PRO A 4 76.26 7.01 -27.56
CA PRO A 4 76.19 5.55 -27.42
C PRO A 4 75.39 5.06 -26.20
N ASN A 5 74.70 3.92 -26.43
CA ASN A 5 74.40 2.84 -25.47
C ASN A 5 75.69 2.41 -24.74
N SER A 6 75.74 1.82 -23.55
CA SER A 6 74.88 0.82 -22.92
C SER A 6 75.36 0.59 -21.47
N ASN A 7 74.41 0.15 -20.64
CA ASN A 7 74.52 -0.74 -19.48
C ASN A 7 75.10 -0.28 -18.13
N ASP A 8 74.27 -0.62 -17.12
CA ASP A 8 74.57 -0.96 -15.73
C ASP A 8 74.76 0.20 -14.73
N ILE A 9 74.16 0.22 -13.54
CA ILE A 9 73.27 -0.69 -12.80
C ILE A 9 72.73 0.11 -11.57
N LEU A 10 71.46 -0.11 -11.23
CA LEU A 10 70.79 0.02 -9.91
C LEU A 10 70.99 1.28 -9.03
N GLU A 11 69.90 2.03 -8.80
CA GLU A 11 69.22 2.10 -7.48
C GLU A 11 67.97 3.01 -7.50
N GLY A 12 66.86 2.47 -7.01
CA GLY A 12 65.85 3.21 -6.23
C GLY A 12 64.88 4.15 -6.95
N ALA A 13 63.82 3.63 -7.58
CA ALA A 13 62.64 4.44 -7.90
C ALA A 13 61.34 3.62 -7.90
N THR A 14 60.46 3.88 -6.93
CA THR A 14 59.00 3.72 -7.00
C THR A 14 58.42 4.70 -5.97
N ASP A 15 58.11 5.95 -6.30
CA ASP A 15 56.86 6.47 -6.89
C ASP A 15 55.58 6.08 -6.11
N ASP A 16 55.34 6.85 -5.04
CA ASP A 16 54.11 6.84 -4.24
C ASP A 16 52.96 7.53 -4.98
N ARG A 17 52.30 6.78 -5.87
CA ARG A 17 50.93 7.05 -6.30
C ARG A 17 50.18 5.75 -6.54
N LYS A 18 49.47 5.27 -5.51
CA LYS A 18 48.27 4.41 -5.57
C LYS A 18 47.82 4.00 -4.16
N THR A 19 47.07 4.86 -3.48
CA THR A 19 46.17 4.40 -2.41
C THR A 19 44.95 3.74 -3.07
N PHE A 20 45.13 2.50 -3.51
CA PHE A 20 44.02 1.59 -3.78
C PHE A 20 43.49 1.10 -2.44
N PHE A 21 42.19 1.30 -2.21
CA PHE A 21 41.45 0.58 -1.18
C PHE A 21 41.68 -0.93 -1.38
N THR A 22 42.51 -1.53 -0.53
CA THR A 22 42.55 -2.99 -0.38
C THR A 22 41.24 -3.40 0.30
N LEU A 23 40.23 -3.72 -0.50
CA LEU A 23 39.13 -4.56 -0.04
C LEU A 23 39.75 -5.89 0.40
N SER A 24 39.85 -6.08 1.70
CA SER A 24 40.12 -7.39 2.30
C SER A 24 39.13 -8.37 1.69
N SER A 25 39.64 -9.31 0.90
CA SER A 25 38.89 -10.46 0.39
C SER A 25 38.74 -11.50 1.49
N SER A 26 38.19 -11.10 2.65
CA SER A 26 37.73 -12.05 3.64
C SER A 26 36.49 -12.72 3.07
N PHE A 27 36.62 -14.00 2.72
CA PHE A 27 35.48 -14.86 2.47
C PHE A 27 34.50 -14.71 3.64
N PRO A 28 33.19 -14.53 3.39
CA PRO A 28 32.23 -14.43 4.47
C PRO A 28 32.33 -15.70 5.32
N ASP A 29 32.47 -15.52 6.64
CA ASP A 29 32.60 -16.61 7.61
C ASP A 29 31.58 -17.71 7.28
N PRO A 30 32.01 -18.94 6.95
CA PRO A 30 31.11 -20.04 6.60
C PRO A 30 30.06 -20.26 7.69
N ALA A 31 30.42 -20.07 8.97
CA ALA A 31 29.46 -20.18 10.08
C ALA A 31 28.44 -19.04 10.07
N GLY A 32 28.85 -17.82 9.72
CA GLY A 32 27.97 -16.67 9.50
C GLY A 32 27.00 -16.87 8.33
N VAL A 33 27.49 -17.40 7.20
CA VAL A 33 26.66 -17.72 6.02
C VAL A 33 25.68 -18.84 6.33
N THR A 34 26.13 -19.91 6.99
CA THR A 34 25.25 -21.01 7.41
C THR A 34 24.22 -20.54 8.42
N ARG A 35 24.58 -19.65 9.36
CA ARG A 35 23.62 -19.05 10.29
C ARG A 35 22.57 -18.22 9.54
N CYS A 36 22.98 -17.36 8.62
CA CYS A 36 22.05 -16.61 7.77
C CYS A 36 21.15 -17.53 6.93
N GLN A 37 21.71 -18.60 6.36
CA GLN A 37 20.94 -19.59 5.60
C GLN A 37 19.95 -20.34 6.49
N GLN A 38 20.33 -20.70 7.72
CA GLN A 38 19.44 -21.34 8.70
C GLN A 38 18.33 -20.40 9.15
N VAL A 39 18.61 -19.10 9.37
CA VAL A 39 17.57 -18.10 9.66
C VAL A 39 16.62 -17.97 8.48
N VAL A 40 17.14 -17.82 7.25
CA VAL A 40 16.31 -17.71 6.04
C VAL A 40 15.51 -19.00 5.78
N GLN A 41 16.08 -20.18 6.05
CA GLN A 41 15.39 -21.46 5.94
C GLN A 41 14.34 -21.63 7.03
N ALA A 42 14.60 -21.20 8.27
CA ALA A 42 13.64 -21.22 9.38
C ALA A 42 12.48 -20.25 9.15
N GLU A 43 12.76 -19.06 8.61
CA GLU A 43 11.75 -18.08 8.18
C GLU A 43 10.93 -18.56 6.98
N ASN A 44 11.49 -19.41 6.12
CA ASN A 44 10.78 -20.03 5.00
C ASN A 44 10.01 -21.30 5.41
N SER A 45 10.39 -21.99 6.49
CA SER A 45 9.81 -23.26 6.93
C SER A 45 8.68 -23.11 7.94
N HIS A 46 8.60 -21.98 8.65
CA HIS A 46 7.47 -21.65 9.51
C HIS A 46 6.60 -20.62 8.78
N PRO A 47 5.50 -21.02 8.12
CA PRO A 47 4.56 -20.05 7.58
C PRO A 47 4.10 -19.17 8.73
N LEU A 48 4.39 -17.87 8.64
CA LEU A 48 4.04 -16.93 9.69
C LEU A 48 2.55 -16.99 9.94
N ASP A 49 2.19 -17.32 11.17
CA ASP A 49 0.80 -17.32 11.58
C ASP A 49 0.38 -15.88 11.86
N VAL A 50 -0.54 -15.37 11.02
CA VAL A 50 -1.12 -14.03 11.21
C VAL A 50 -1.79 -13.92 12.58
N SER A 51 -2.26 -15.02 13.16
CA SER A 51 -2.83 -15.06 14.50
C SER A 51 -1.84 -14.63 15.61
N GLU A 52 -0.53 -14.83 15.40
CA GLU A 52 0.51 -14.40 16.35
C GLU A 52 0.74 -12.89 16.32
N LEU A 53 0.55 -12.27 15.15
CA LEU A 53 0.85 -10.86 14.90
C LEU A 53 -0.39 -9.96 15.04
N PHE A 54 -1.57 -10.48 14.73
CA PHE A 54 -2.87 -9.82 14.83
C PHE A 54 -3.74 -10.57 15.85
N LYS A 55 -3.73 -10.08 17.09
CA LYS A 55 -4.45 -10.71 18.20
C LYS A 55 -5.78 -10.02 18.41
N ILE A 56 -6.86 -10.75 18.13
CA ILE A 56 -8.21 -10.25 18.37
C ILE A 56 -8.41 -10.06 19.88
N PRO A 57 -8.92 -8.90 20.34
CA PRO A 57 -9.18 -8.68 21.76
C PRO A 57 -10.18 -9.69 22.33
N GLU A 58 -9.93 -10.14 23.56
CA GLU A 58 -10.87 -10.99 24.30
C GLU A 58 -12.14 -10.21 24.70
N ASP A 59 -13.23 -10.96 24.88
CA ASP A 59 -14.56 -10.49 25.33
C ASP A 59 -15.20 -9.42 24.43
N VAL A 60 -14.98 -9.51 23.12
CA VAL A 60 -15.66 -8.66 22.13
C VAL A 60 -17.05 -9.18 21.79
N SER A 61 -17.97 -8.28 21.42
CA SER A 61 -19.29 -8.66 20.93
C SER A 61 -19.18 -9.53 19.66
N PRO A 62 -20.20 -10.36 19.34
CA PRO A 62 -20.18 -11.17 18.11
C PRO A 62 -20.01 -10.35 16.82
N ALA A 63 -20.50 -9.10 16.79
CA ALA A 63 -20.33 -8.19 15.67
C ALA A 63 -18.86 -7.79 15.49
N TRP A 64 -18.17 -7.45 16.58
CA TRP A 64 -16.74 -7.16 16.57
C TRP A 64 -15.89 -8.38 16.23
N GLN A 65 -16.26 -9.56 16.74
CA GLN A 65 -15.58 -10.80 16.37
C GLN A 65 -15.64 -11.02 14.85
N ALA A 66 -16.84 -10.95 14.25
CA ALA A 66 -17.00 -11.11 12.80
C ALA A 66 -16.23 -10.03 12.01
N PHE A 67 -16.17 -8.80 12.52
CA PHE A 67 -15.36 -7.72 11.93
C PHE A 67 -13.87 -8.07 11.92
N PHE A 68 -13.31 -8.46 13.07
CA PHE A 68 -11.89 -8.80 13.19
C PHE A 68 -11.53 -10.07 12.43
N ASP A 69 -12.42 -11.05 12.36
CA ASP A 69 -12.21 -12.27 11.57
C ASP A 69 -12.05 -11.96 10.07
N LYS A 70 -12.86 -11.05 9.53
CA LYS A 70 -12.72 -10.59 8.14
C LYS A 70 -11.39 -9.86 7.91
N VAL A 71 -10.98 -9.02 8.85
CA VAL A 71 -9.68 -8.33 8.81
C VAL A 71 -8.53 -9.33 8.85
N ALA A 72 -8.57 -10.30 9.76
CA ALA A 72 -7.56 -11.34 9.91
C ALA A 72 -7.47 -12.22 8.64
N ALA A 73 -8.61 -12.60 8.06
CA ALA A 73 -8.65 -13.34 6.80
C ALA A 73 -8.02 -12.54 5.64
N TYR A 74 -8.31 -11.24 5.55
CA TYR A 74 -7.66 -10.34 4.58
C TYR A 74 -6.15 -10.27 4.80
N LEU A 75 -5.68 -10.08 6.04
CA LEU A 75 -4.25 -10.01 6.37
C LEU A 75 -3.53 -11.31 6.01
N SER A 76 -4.10 -12.47 6.36
CA SER A 76 -3.59 -13.79 5.96
C SER A 76 -3.44 -13.92 4.45
N LYS A 77 -4.44 -13.47 3.69
CA LYS A 77 -4.38 -13.46 2.22
C LYS A 77 -3.29 -12.53 1.69
N GLN A 78 -3.09 -11.35 2.29
CA GLN A 78 -2.02 -10.43 1.84
C GLN A 78 -0.63 -10.94 2.19
N CYS A 79 -0.43 -11.52 3.38
CA CYS A 79 0.83 -12.13 3.79
C CYS A 79 1.21 -13.30 2.87
N ALA A 80 0.24 -14.08 2.40
CA ALA A 80 0.49 -15.13 1.41
C ALA A 80 0.89 -14.59 0.02
N LYS A 81 0.43 -13.37 -0.34
CA LYS A 81 0.73 -12.75 -1.64
C LYS A 81 2.06 -12.01 -1.68
N SER A 82 2.49 -11.40 -0.57
CA SER A 82 3.64 -10.48 -0.55
C SER A 82 4.44 -10.54 0.75
N LYS A 83 5.77 -10.68 0.61
CA LYS A 83 6.72 -10.53 1.72
C LYS A 83 6.68 -9.14 2.35
N ASP A 84 6.35 -8.11 1.58
CA ASP A 84 6.22 -6.75 2.11
C ASP A 84 5.07 -6.65 3.09
N ALA A 85 3.95 -7.34 2.84
CA ALA A 85 2.79 -7.36 3.74
C ALA A 85 3.17 -7.99 5.10
N ILE A 86 3.95 -9.06 5.07
CA ILE A 86 4.52 -9.69 6.27
C ILE A 86 5.38 -8.70 7.06
N VAL A 87 6.29 -8.01 6.39
CA VAL A 87 7.20 -7.03 7.03
C VAL A 87 6.40 -5.90 7.66
N GLN A 88 5.38 -5.38 6.98
CA GLN A 88 4.52 -4.33 7.53
C GLN A 88 3.74 -4.82 8.77
N LEU A 89 3.17 -6.03 8.72
CA LEU A 89 2.43 -6.58 9.84
C LEU A 89 3.33 -6.85 11.06
N LYS A 90 4.57 -7.33 10.84
CA LYS A 90 5.58 -7.47 11.91
C LYS A 90 5.94 -6.13 12.52
N LYS A 91 6.22 -5.11 11.69
CA LYS A 91 6.52 -3.75 12.16
C LYS A 91 5.39 -3.19 13.01
N ARG A 92 4.15 -3.31 12.53
CA ARG A 92 2.93 -2.93 13.24
C ARG A 92 2.84 -3.63 14.60
N SER A 93 3.03 -4.95 14.64
CA SER A 93 2.99 -5.74 15.88
C SER A 93 4.07 -5.30 16.88
N SER A 94 5.27 -4.94 16.42
CA SER A 94 6.33 -4.39 17.29
C SER A 94 5.91 -3.07 17.93
N ILE A 95 5.40 -2.13 17.12
CA ILE A 95 4.93 -0.82 17.59
C ILE A 95 3.81 -0.98 18.61
N MET A 96 2.85 -1.87 18.36
CA MET A 96 1.77 -2.14 19.32
C MET A 96 2.28 -2.65 20.67
N LYS A 97 3.30 -3.52 20.67
CA LYS A 97 3.89 -4.05 21.90
C LYS A 97 4.68 -2.98 22.66
N GLU A 98 5.50 -2.20 21.95
CA GLU A 98 6.33 -1.14 22.53
C GLU A 98 5.48 -0.02 23.15
N GLU A 99 4.40 0.36 22.47
CA GLU A 99 3.51 1.45 22.92
C GLU A 99 2.32 0.96 23.76
N ASN A 100 2.22 -0.35 23.99
CA ASN A 100 1.11 -1.01 24.69
C ASN A 100 -0.27 -0.59 24.13
N LEU A 101 -0.46 -0.82 22.83
CA LEU A 101 -1.67 -0.45 22.08
C LEU A 101 -2.57 -1.66 21.82
N SER A 102 -3.87 -1.41 21.89
CA SER A 102 -4.91 -2.35 21.49
C SER A 102 -5.25 -2.27 20.00
N GLU A 103 -5.90 -3.30 19.47
CA GLU A 103 -6.45 -3.28 18.10
C GLU A 103 -7.47 -2.15 17.88
N PHE A 104 -8.22 -1.78 18.91
CA PHE A 104 -9.14 -0.64 18.87
C PHE A 104 -8.39 0.70 18.72
N GLU A 105 -7.29 0.88 19.45
CA GLU A 105 -6.46 2.09 19.31
C GLU A 105 -5.80 2.16 17.93
N MET A 106 -5.40 1.02 17.36
CA MET A 106 -4.90 0.96 15.99
C MET A 106 -5.97 1.34 14.96
N LEU A 107 -7.22 0.89 15.16
CA LEU A 107 -8.36 1.29 14.34
C LEU A 107 -8.65 2.81 14.46
N MET A 108 -8.57 3.38 15.67
CA MET A 108 -8.74 4.83 15.88
C MET A 108 -7.60 5.64 15.24
N CYS A 109 -6.36 5.17 15.36
CA CYS A 109 -5.21 5.75 14.67
C CYS A 109 -5.41 5.78 13.14
N SER A 110 -5.93 4.68 12.57
CA SER A 110 -6.31 4.63 11.15
C SER A 110 -7.40 5.66 10.80
N ALA A 111 -8.38 5.86 11.68
CA ALA A 111 -9.45 6.86 11.50
C ALA A 111 -8.90 8.30 11.51
N ASP A 112 -7.98 8.63 12.42
CA ASP A 112 -7.34 9.96 12.50
C ASP A 112 -6.50 10.26 11.24
N PHE A 113 -5.72 9.28 10.77
CA PHE A 113 -5.00 9.41 9.49
C PHE A 113 -5.96 9.59 8.33
N THR A 114 -7.05 8.83 8.29
CA THR A 114 -8.10 8.94 7.26
C THR A 114 -8.75 10.32 7.27
N GLN A 115 -9.02 10.89 8.44
CA GLN A 115 -9.57 12.24 8.57
C GLN A 115 -8.59 13.29 8.03
N SER A 116 -7.32 13.19 8.40
CA SER A 116 -6.25 14.08 7.91
C SER A 116 -6.09 13.96 6.38
N ALA A 117 -6.13 12.73 5.86
CA ALA A 117 -6.08 12.45 4.43
C ALA A 117 -7.29 13.06 3.69
N ASN A 118 -8.49 12.99 4.27
CA ASN A 118 -9.70 13.63 3.71
C ASN A 118 -9.53 15.15 3.63
N MET A 119 -8.90 15.80 4.61
CA MET A 119 -8.61 17.23 4.57
C MET A 119 -7.62 17.57 3.45
N ALA A 120 -6.51 16.83 3.36
CA ALA A 120 -5.53 16.99 2.28
C ALA A 120 -6.15 16.75 0.89
N PHE A 121 -7.05 15.76 0.76
CA PHE A 121 -7.77 15.48 -0.48
C PHE A 121 -8.66 16.64 -0.90
N LYS A 122 -9.42 17.22 0.04
CA LYS A 122 -10.27 18.39 -0.19
C LYS A 122 -9.45 19.62 -0.58
N ALA A 123 -8.24 19.76 -0.02
CA ALA A 123 -7.30 20.81 -0.39
C ALA A 123 -6.61 20.59 -1.75
N GLY A 124 -6.84 19.45 -2.41
CA GLY A 124 -6.20 19.11 -3.69
C GLY A 124 -4.78 18.55 -3.56
N ASN A 125 -4.28 18.34 -2.34
CA ASN A 125 -2.96 17.77 -2.05
C ASN A 125 -2.97 16.24 -2.19
N TYR A 126 -3.21 15.73 -3.39
CA TYR A 126 -3.45 14.29 -3.61
C TYR A 126 -2.25 13.39 -3.28
N PHE A 127 -1.01 13.88 -3.37
CA PHE A 127 0.18 13.11 -2.96
C PHE A 127 0.24 12.90 -1.45
N GLU A 128 -0.02 13.96 -0.69
CA GLU A 128 -0.07 13.93 0.77
C GLU A 128 -1.26 13.09 1.24
N ALA A 129 -2.45 13.29 0.66
CA ALA A 129 -3.61 12.48 0.95
C ALA A 129 -3.36 10.98 0.70
N LEU A 130 -2.72 10.62 -0.42
CA LEU A 130 -2.38 9.22 -0.70
C LEU A 130 -1.40 8.64 0.33
N ALA A 131 -0.40 9.42 0.76
CA ALA A 131 0.54 8.99 1.78
C ALA A 131 -0.19 8.75 3.12
N LEU A 132 -1.03 9.69 3.54
CA LEU A 132 -1.81 9.57 4.79
C LEU A 132 -2.79 8.39 4.75
N TYR A 133 -3.50 8.13 3.64
CA TYR A 133 -4.32 6.92 3.54
C TYR A 133 -3.48 5.64 3.58
N THR A 134 -2.26 5.66 3.04
CA THR A 134 -1.37 4.49 3.11
C THR A 134 -0.96 4.22 4.56
N GLU A 135 -0.61 5.25 5.32
CA GLU A 135 -0.34 5.13 6.76
C GLU A 135 -1.58 4.68 7.54
N ALA A 136 -2.78 5.16 7.18
CA ALA A 136 -4.03 4.68 7.77
C ALA A 136 -4.19 3.17 7.60
N VAL A 137 -3.95 2.64 6.39
CA VAL A 137 -4.04 1.20 6.10
C VAL A 137 -2.97 0.41 6.84
N HIS A 138 -1.75 0.94 6.96
CA HIS A 138 -0.68 0.31 7.73
C HIS A 138 -0.99 0.24 9.24
N ALA A 139 -1.66 1.26 9.79
CA ALA A 139 -2.12 1.26 11.17
C ALA A 139 -3.23 0.20 11.36
N PHE A 140 -4.28 0.27 10.54
CA PHE A 140 -5.35 -0.71 10.50
C PHE A 140 -5.98 -0.78 9.10
N PRO A 141 -6.10 -1.97 8.48
CA PRO A 141 -6.61 -2.09 7.13
C PRO A 141 -8.13 -1.85 7.09
N THR A 142 -8.53 -0.62 6.78
CA THR A 142 -9.94 -0.26 6.60
C THR A 142 -10.29 -0.13 5.12
N PRO A 143 -11.44 -0.68 4.66
CA PRO A 143 -11.82 -0.57 3.26
C PRO A 143 -12.08 0.88 2.84
N ASP A 144 -12.59 1.75 3.72
CA ASP A 144 -12.79 3.16 3.38
C ASP A 144 -11.49 3.90 3.04
N ALA A 145 -10.44 3.68 3.84
CA ALA A 145 -9.13 4.27 3.58
C ALA A 145 -8.57 3.75 2.24
N MET A 146 -8.67 2.45 1.96
CA MET A 146 -8.25 1.86 0.69
C MET A 146 -9.05 2.41 -0.50
N ASN A 147 -10.38 2.49 -0.36
CA ASN A 147 -11.26 3.01 -1.39
C ASN A 147 -10.88 4.47 -1.71
N ASN A 148 -10.66 5.30 -0.69
CA ASN A 148 -10.27 6.69 -0.87
C ASN A 148 -8.84 6.85 -1.39
N ALA A 149 -7.90 5.97 -1.00
CA ALA A 149 -6.58 5.88 -1.62
C ALA A 149 -6.67 5.60 -3.12
N ALA A 150 -7.61 4.75 -3.56
CA ALA A 150 -7.88 4.52 -4.97
C ALA A 150 -8.34 5.81 -5.69
N ALA A 151 -9.19 6.61 -5.04
CA ALA A 151 -9.61 7.91 -5.58
C ALA A 151 -8.42 8.88 -5.75
N CYS A 152 -7.54 8.97 -4.74
CA CYS A 152 -6.29 9.75 -4.84
C CYS A 152 -5.41 9.27 -6.00
N ALA A 153 -5.21 7.95 -6.10
CA ALA A 153 -4.39 7.36 -7.15
C ALA A 153 -4.96 7.64 -8.56
N LEU A 154 -6.29 7.66 -8.72
CA LEU A 154 -6.93 8.09 -9.96
C LEU A 154 -6.64 9.56 -10.29
N LYS A 155 -6.76 10.47 -9.30
CA LYS A 155 -6.43 11.90 -9.48
C LYS A 155 -4.96 12.10 -9.88
N LEU A 156 -4.07 11.27 -9.35
CA LEU A 156 -2.63 11.25 -9.68
C LEU A 156 -2.30 10.47 -10.96
N LYS A 157 -3.30 9.92 -11.67
CA LYS A 157 -3.12 9.10 -12.88
C LYS A 157 -2.23 7.87 -12.65
N LYS A 158 -2.20 7.36 -11.42
CA LYS A 158 -1.49 6.14 -11.00
C LYS A 158 -2.43 4.94 -11.13
N PHE A 159 -2.86 4.63 -12.35
CA PHE A 159 -3.94 3.66 -12.60
C PHE A 159 -3.67 2.25 -12.07
N ARG A 160 -2.42 1.78 -12.08
CA ARG A 160 -2.08 0.47 -11.47
C ARG A 160 -2.29 0.47 -9.96
N SER A 161 -1.91 1.55 -9.28
CA SER A 161 -2.11 1.69 -7.83
C SER A 161 -3.59 1.83 -7.50
N ALA A 162 -4.37 2.57 -8.30
CA ALA A 162 -5.81 2.69 -8.12
C ALA A 162 -6.54 1.34 -8.26
N ASP A 163 -6.18 0.52 -9.27
CA ASP A 163 -6.74 -0.83 -9.47
C ASP A 163 -6.45 -1.73 -8.26
N ASN A 164 -5.22 -1.68 -7.73
CA ASN A 164 -4.84 -2.45 -6.55
C ASN A 164 -5.60 -2.01 -5.29
N TRP A 165 -5.59 -0.71 -4.97
CA TRP A 165 -6.29 -0.18 -3.80
C TRP A 165 -7.79 -0.49 -3.81
N ALA A 166 -8.45 -0.31 -4.95
CA ALA A 166 -9.87 -0.62 -5.09
C ALA A 166 -10.13 -2.14 -4.99
N THR A 167 -9.20 -2.97 -5.46
CA THR A 167 -9.31 -4.43 -5.31
C THR A 167 -9.21 -4.84 -3.85
N GLU A 168 -8.19 -4.36 -3.14
CA GLU A 168 -7.99 -4.69 -1.72
C GLU A 168 -9.17 -4.23 -0.85
N SER A 169 -9.70 -3.04 -1.15
CA SER A 169 -10.90 -2.51 -0.49
C SER A 169 -12.13 -3.41 -0.64
N LEU A 170 -12.28 -4.10 -1.77
CA LEU A 170 -13.37 -5.04 -2.02
C LEU A 170 -13.09 -6.43 -1.41
N GLU A 171 -11.82 -6.84 -1.34
CA GLU A 171 -11.41 -8.16 -0.82
C GLU A 171 -11.70 -8.35 0.67
N ILE A 172 -11.70 -7.28 1.47
CA ILE A 172 -11.96 -7.36 2.92
C ILE A 172 -13.45 -7.57 3.26
N ASP A 173 -14.35 -7.39 2.29
CA ASP A 173 -15.80 -7.66 2.43
C ASP A 173 -16.47 -6.96 3.63
N LEU A 174 -16.13 -5.70 3.85
CA LEU A 174 -16.69 -4.87 4.93
C LEU A 174 -17.42 -3.62 4.41
N LEU A 175 -17.45 -3.40 3.10
CA LEU A 175 -18.13 -2.27 2.47
C LEU A 175 -19.64 -2.49 2.39
N CYS A 176 -20.41 -1.47 2.74
CA CYS A 176 -21.81 -1.38 2.39
C CYS A 176 -21.98 -1.24 0.88
N PRO A 177 -23.16 -1.58 0.34
CA PRO A 177 -23.40 -1.58 -1.11
C PRO A 177 -23.06 -0.24 -1.79
N THR A 178 -23.38 0.88 -1.13
CA THR A 178 -23.13 2.23 -1.70
C THR A 178 -21.64 2.55 -1.85
N LYS A 179 -20.79 2.10 -0.92
CA LYS A 179 -19.35 2.32 -0.99
C LYS A 179 -18.64 1.24 -1.80
N ALA A 180 -19.16 0.01 -1.82
CA ALA A 180 -18.75 -1.05 -2.75
C ALA A 180 -18.91 -0.58 -4.20
N ALA A 181 -20.05 0.02 -4.55
CA ALA A 181 -20.27 0.60 -5.87
C ALA A 181 -19.20 1.62 -6.28
N LYS A 182 -18.79 2.50 -5.34
CA LYS A 182 -17.70 3.46 -5.57
C LYS A 182 -16.37 2.75 -5.80
N ALA A 183 -16.07 1.69 -5.05
CA ALA A 183 -14.84 0.91 -5.22
C ALA A 183 -14.82 0.22 -6.60
N TYR A 184 -15.92 -0.42 -7.01
CA TYR A 184 -16.08 -1.00 -8.34
C TYR A 184 -15.92 0.04 -9.45
N HIS A 185 -16.60 1.19 -9.35
CA HIS A 185 -16.47 2.27 -10.32
C HIS A 185 -15.02 2.79 -10.42
N ARG A 186 -14.34 2.97 -9.29
CA ARG A 186 -12.93 3.39 -9.24
C ARG A 186 -12.01 2.34 -9.88
N ARG A 187 -12.24 1.05 -9.61
CA ARG A 187 -11.50 -0.07 -10.21
C ARG A 187 -11.73 -0.17 -11.71
N ALA A 188 -12.98 -0.06 -12.16
CA ALA A 188 -13.36 -0.01 -13.57
C ALA A 188 -12.66 1.14 -14.30
N THR A 189 -12.69 2.34 -13.73
CA THR A 189 -12.01 3.52 -14.28
C THR A 189 -10.51 3.23 -14.44
N ALA A 190 -9.86 2.70 -13.39
CA ALA A 190 -8.44 2.36 -13.43
C ALA A 190 -8.13 1.29 -14.50
N ARG A 191 -8.97 0.26 -14.63
CA ARG A 191 -8.84 -0.82 -15.61
C ARG A 191 -9.08 -0.33 -17.03
N HIS A 192 -10.03 0.57 -17.26
CA HIS A 192 -10.26 1.24 -18.55
C HIS A 192 -9.01 2.00 -19.00
N TYR A 193 -8.41 2.82 -18.13
CA TYR A 193 -7.14 3.51 -18.44
C TYR A 193 -5.97 2.53 -18.65
N ARG A 194 -6.01 1.34 -18.06
CA ARG A 194 -5.00 0.29 -18.32
C ARG A 194 -5.28 -0.53 -19.58
N GLY A 195 -6.40 -0.29 -20.26
CA GLY A 195 -6.84 -1.06 -21.42
C GLY A 195 -7.30 -2.48 -21.08
N LYS A 196 -7.79 -2.70 -19.84
CA LYS A 196 -8.42 -3.95 -19.39
C LYS A 196 -9.94 -3.81 -19.49
N PHE A 197 -10.47 -3.74 -20.70
CA PHE A 197 -11.85 -3.30 -20.92
C PHE A 197 -12.91 -4.31 -20.45
N ALA A 198 -12.73 -5.60 -20.69
CA ALA A 198 -13.67 -6.63 -20.23
C ALA A 198 -13.84 -6.60 -18.71
N ALA A 199 -12.73 -6.64 -17.97
CA ALA A 199 -12.73 -6.53 -16.51
C ALA A 199 -13.26 -5.17 -15.99
N ALA A 200 -13.17 -4.10 -16.79
CA ALA A 200 -13.77 -2.82 -16.45
C ALA A 200 -15.30 -2.84 -16.63
N LEU A 201 -15.82 -3.53 -17.66
CA LEU A 201 -17.27 -3.70 -17.84
C LEU A 201 -17.88 -4.55 -16.72
N GLU A 202 -17.23 -5.65 -16.36
CA GLU A 202 -17.66 -6.50 -15.23
C GLU A 202 -17.75 -5.69 -13.94
N ASP A 203 -16.73 -4.89 -13.62
CA ASP A 203 -16.74 -4.02 -12.46
C ASP A 203 -17.91 -3.04 -12.48
N ILE A 204 -18.27 -2.49 -13.64
CA ILE A 204 -19.39 -1.56 -13.73
C ILE A 204 -20.73 -2.26 -13.56
N ILE A 205 -20.89 -3.48 -14.08
CA ILE A 205 -22.08 -4.29 -13.84
C ILE A 205 -22.22 -4.57 -12.35
N ASP A 206 -21.13 -4.91 -11.67
CA ASP A 206 -21.12 -5.11 -10.22
C ASP A 206 -21.39 -3.81 -9.46
N ALA A 207 -20.87 -2.67 -9.92
CA ALA A 207 -21.19 -1.35 -9.36
C ALA A 207 -22.69 -1.06 -9.44
N ASN A 208 -23.31 -1.30 -10.60
CA ASN A 208 -24.75 -1.13 -10.79
C ASN A 208 -25.56 -2.10 -9.94
N ARG A 209 -25.13 -3.36 -9.80
CA ARG A 209 -25.79 -4.33 -8.91
C ARG A 209 -25.73 -3.87 -7.46
N ALA A 210 -24.58 -3.35 -7.02
CA ALA A 210 -24.41 -2.79 -5.67
C ALA A 210 -25.26 -1.50 -5.47
N LEU A 211 -25.48 -0.72 -6.53
CA LEU A 211 -26.38 0.44 -6.56
C LEU A 211 -27.85 0.09 -6.85
N ALA A 212 -28.22 -1.16 -7.12
CA ALA A 212 -29.63 -1.50 -7.40
C ALA A 212 -30.57 -1.20 -6.21
N LEU A 213 -30.00 -0.93 -5.03
CA LEU A 213 -30.67 -0.44 -3.83
C LEU A 213 -30.86 1.09 -3.81
N ASN A 214 -30.28 1.83 -4.76
CA ASN A 214 -30.37 3.29 -4.94
C ASN A 214 -30.08 3.68 -6.42
N PRO A 215 -31.10 3.70 -7.30
CA PRO A 215 -30.89 3.80 -8.75
C PRO A 215 -30.37 5.18 -9.20
N GLY A 216 -29.42 5.18 -10.15
CA GLY A 216 -29.20 6.31 -11.06
C GLY A 216 -28.05 7.27 -10.72
N ASP A 217 -26.80 6.80 -10.63
CA ASP A 217 -25.65 7.70 -10.75
C ASP A 217 -25.24 7.81 -12.24
N PRO A 218 -25.44 8.97 -12.91
CA PRO A 218 -25.11 9.16 -14.32
C PRO A 218 -23.63 8.90 -14.64
N SER A 219 -22.75 8.99 -13.64
CA SER A 219 -21.33 8.70 -13.83
C SER A 219 -21.09 7.25 -14.23
N VAL A 220 -21.90 6.30 -13.73
CA VAL A 220 -21.76 4.88 -14.03
C VAL A 220 -22.15 4.58 -15.48
N GLU A 221 -23.31 5.07 -15.92
CA GLU A 221 -23.79 4.92 -17.31
C GLU A 221 -22.81 5.55 -18.31
N SER A 222 -22.33 6.77 -18.01
CA SER A 222 -21.36 7.45 -18.88
C SER A 222 -20.07 6.65 -19.07
N LEU A 223 -19.64 5.92 -18.04
CA LEU A 223 -18.44 5.10 -18.09
C LEU A 223 -18.69 3.79 -18.86
N ILE A 224 -19.89 3.21 -18.80
CA ILE A 224 -20.27 2.04 -19.62
C ILE A 224 -20.13 2.38 -21.09
N VAL A 225 -20.82 3.45 -21.53
CA VAL A 225 -20.81 3.89 -22.93
C VAL A 225 -19.37 4.11 -23.39
N LYS A 226 -18.59 4.84 -22.59
CA LYS A 226 -17.18 5.09 -22.90
C LYS A 226 -16.35 3.80 -23.03
N ILE A 227 -16.55 2.82 -22.15
CA ILE A 227 -15.81 1.54 -22.24
C ILE A 227 -16.25 0.77 -23.48
N GLN A 228 -17.55 0.69 -23.78
CA GLN A 228 -18.09 0.02 -24.96
C GLN A 228 -17.55 0.61 -26.26
N GLU A 229 -17.61 1.93 -26.42
CA GLU A 229 -17.00 2.64 -27.56
C GLU A 229 -15.49 2.36 -27.68
N THR A 230 -14.78 2.29 -26.55
CA THR A 230 -13.35 1.97 -26.54
C THR A 230 -13.10 0.52 -26.97
N VAL A 231 -13.95 -0.43 -26.58
CA VAL A 231 -13.85 -1.84 -27.01
C VAL A 231 -14.08 -1.99 -28.50
N GLU A 232 -15.02 -1.23 -29.07
CA GLU A 232 -15.30 -1.25 -30.51
C GLU A 232 -14.14 -0.67 -31.33
N THR A 233 -13.45 0.34 -30.80
CA THR A 233 -12.33 0.98 -31.49
C THR A 233 -11.00 0.26 -31.29
N VAL A 234 -10.81 -0.42 -30.16
CA VAL A 234 -9.55 -1.11 -29.79
C VAL A 234 -9.71 -2.62 -29.94
N LYS A 235 -9.61 -3.11 -31.19
CA LYS A 235 -9.77 -4.55 -31.50
C LYS A 235 -8.47 -5.33 -31.51
N THR A 236 -7.37 -4.71 -31.95
CA THR A 236 -6.09 -5.40 -32.11
C THR A 236 -5.10 -5.08 -31.00
N SER A 237 -4.12 -5.96 -30.79
CA SER A 237 -3.00 -5.71 -29.85
C SER A 237 -2.23 -4.43 -30.18
N LYS A 238 -2.09 -4.09 -31.47
CA LYS A 238 -1.47 -2.83 -31.91
C LYS A 238 -2.29 -1.61 -31.48
N ASP A 239 -3.61 -1.67 -31.60
CA ASP A 239 -4.50 -0.59 -31.18
C ASP A 239 -4.48 -0.43 -29.66
N LEU A 240 -4.38 -1.53 -28.92
CA LEU A 240 -4.26 -1.50 -27.47
C LEU A 240 -2.96 -0.84 -27.01
N ALA A 241 -1.84 -1.11 -27.69
CA ALA A 241 -0.57 -0.45 -27.42
C ALA A 241 -0.66 1.07 -27.70
N LYS A 242 -1.25 1.46 -28.83
CA LYS A 242 -1.52 2.87 -29.15
C LYS A 242 -2.44 3.53 -28.11
N TYR A 243 -3.50 2.83 -27.71
CA TYR A 243 -4.43 3.30 -26.69
C TYR A 243 -3.69 3.56 -25.37
N ARG A 244 -2.91 2.59 -24.87
CA ARG A 244 -2.13 2.73 -23.64
C ARG A 244 -1.12 3.87 -23.70
N ALA A 245 -0.45 4.06 -24.85
CA ALA A 245 0.50 5.14 -25.04
C ALA A 245 -0.13 6.54 -25.03
N LYS A 246 -1.40 6.66 -25.43
CA LYS A 246 -2.18 7.91 -25.37
C LYS A 246 -2.68 8.26 -23.96
N GLN A 247 -2.62 7.32 -23.01
CA GLN A 247 -3.16 7.55 -21.68
C GLN A 247 -2.33 8.57 -20.91
N PRO A 248 -2.97 9.34 -20.03
CA PRO A 248 -2.28 10.42 -19.36
C PRO A 248 -1.24 9.85 -18.40
N LYS A 249 -0.03 10.43 -18.43
CA LYS A 249 1.09 9.98 -17.62
C LYS A 249 0.85 10.29 -16.13
N PRO A 250 1.43 9.49 -15.21
CA PRO A 250 1.37 9.78 -13.77
C PRO A 250 1.84 11.19 -13.46
N VAL A 251 1.11 11.88 -12.59
CA VAL A 251 1.54 13.19 -12.10
C VAL A 251 2.87 13.00 -11.38
N ARG A 252 3.85 13.86 -11.68
CA ARG A 252 5.14 13.89 -10.98
C ARG A 252 5.01 14.84 -9.79
N ARG A 253 5.64 14.48 -8.67
CA ARG A 253 5.71 15.37 -7.51
C ARG A 253 6.64 16.53 -7.89
N THR A 254 6.10 17.71 -8.15
CA THR A 254 6.92 18.91 -8.31
C THR A 254 7.35 19.35 -6.91
N SER A 255 8.66 19.47 -6.67
CA SER A 255 9.14 20.14 -5.48
C SER A 255 8.72 21.60 -5.59
N VAL A 256 7.68 22.00 -4.87
CA VAL A 256 7.36 23.42 -4.72
C VAL A 256 8.45 24.02 -3.82
N PRO A 257 9.27 24.97 -4.28
CA PRO A 257 10.16 25.71 -3.40
C PRO A 257 9.30 26.61 -2.52
N GLY A 258 9.29 26.38 -1.20
CA GLY A 258 8.73 27.34 -0.24
C GLY A 258 7.47 26.93 0.53
N THR A 259 6.85 25.78 0.25
CA THR A 259 6.02 25.16 1.30
C THR A 259 6.98 24.42 2.21
N HIS A 260 7.20 24.92 3.43
CA HIS A 260 7.81 24.13 4.48
C HIS A 260 7.10 22.77 4.47
N ALA A 261 7.79 21.76 3.95
CA ALA A 261 7.38 20.38 4.13
C ALA A 261 7.16 20.27 5.62
N HIS A 262 5.93 19.95 6.03
CA HIS A 262 5.70 19.58 7.40
C HIS A 262 6.64 18.40 7.65
N ARG A 263 7.72 18.74 8.32
CA ARG A 263 8.91 17.92 8.50
C ARG A 263 8.46 16.87 9.49
N GLN A 264 8.48 15.62 9.04
CA GLN A 264 8.26 14.43 9.87
C GLN A 264 6.90 14.42 10.57
N SER A 265 5.87 13.86 9.92
CA SER A 265 5.05 12.92 10.68
C SER A 265 5.89 11.66 10.86
N ASP A 266 6.81 11.68 11.83
CA ASP A 266 7.15 10.48 12.57
C ASP A 266 5.86 10.11 13.34
N GLY A 267 4.86 9.66 12.58
CA GLY A 267 3.50 9.38 13.03
C GLY A 267 3.52 8.09 13.81
N THR A 268 4.14 8.15 14.98
CA THR A 268 3.99 7.10 15.97
C THR A 268 2.52 7.07 16.38
N PRO A 269 1.89 5.89 16.43
CA PRO A 269 0.52 5.75 16.91
C PRO A 269 0.30 6.43 18.28
N SER A 270 1.35 6.59 19.09
CA SER A 270 1.33 7.31 20.36
C SER A 270 0.86 8.78 20.30
N ARG A 271 0.83 9.44 19.14
CA ARG A 271 0.27 10.81 19.01
C ARG A 271 -1.25 10.82 18.78
N HIS A 272 -1.84 9.66 18.56
CA HIS A 272 -3.28 9.50 18.31
C HIS A 272 -4.05 9.28 19.60
N SER A 273 -5.38 9.46 19.52
CA SER A 273 -6.26 9.41 20.68
C SER A 273 -6.17 8.04 21.38
N ARG A 274 -5.71 8.02 22.63
CA ARG A 274 -5.66 6.81 23.47
C ARG A 274 -7.02 6.55 24.11
N LEU A 275 -7.38 5.26 24.20
CA LEU A 275 -8.60 4.85 24.89
C LEU A 275 -8.28 4.57 26.37
N ASN A 276 -9.11 5.09 27.27
CA ASN A 276 -9.08 4.62 28.65
C ASN A 276 -9.84 3.27 28.78
N LYS A 277 -9.63 2.55 29.89
CA LYS A 277 -10.24 1.23 30.12
C LYS A 277 -11.78 1.24 30.01
N ALA A 278 -12.43 2.31 30.43
CA ALA A 278 -13.88 2.42 30.36
C ALA A 278 -14.37 2.63 28.92
N GLN A 279 -13.65 3.42 28.12
CA GLN A 279 -13.94 3.62 26.70
C GLN A 279 -13.69 2.34 25.90
N GLU A 280 -12.62 1.61 26.19
CA GLU A 280 -12.34 0.33 25.55
C GLU A 280 -13.43 -0.70 25.89
N LEU A 281 -13.84 -0.80 27.16
CA LEU A 281 -14.94 -1.68 27.55
C LEU A 281 -16.26 -1.32 26.87
N GLN A 282 -16.55 -0.02 26.71
CA GLN A 282 -17.71 0.44 25.96
C GLN A 282 -17.62 0.05 24.48
N MET A 283 -16.46 0.18 23.85
CA MET A 283 -16.27 -0.28 22.46
C MET A 283 -16.53 -1.76 22.33
N LYS A 284 -15.97 -2.59 23.22
CA LYS A 284 -16.15 -4.06 23.19
C LYS A 284 -17.60 -4.51 23.31
N THR A 285 -18.40 -3.80 24.12
CA THR A 285 -19.70 -4.32 24.62
C THR A 285 -20.93 -3.55 24.16
N ARG A 286 -20.80 -2.27 23.77
CA ARG A 286 -21.95 -1.37 23.55
C ARG A 286 -21.94 -0.64 22.22
N VAL A 287 -20.79 -0.57 21.54
CA VAL A 287 -20.65 0.11 20.25
C VAL A 287 -20.48 -0.95 19.18
N ASP A 288 -21.27 -0.87 18.11
CA ASP A 288 -21.10 -1.75 16.96
C ASP A 288 -19.87 -1.36 16.13
N PRO A 289 -19.24 -2.31 15.41
CA PRO A 289 -18.14 -2.00 14.51
C PRO A 289 -18.55 -0.98 13.44
N PRO A 290 -17.59 -0.18 12.94
CA PRO A 290 -17.87 0.81 11.92
C PRO A 290 -18.44 0.17 10.65
N THR A 291 -19.48 0.80 10.11
CA THR A 291 -20.03 0.45 8.81
C THR A 291 -19.28 1.20 7.72
N PHE A 292 -18.58 0.44 6.90
CA PHE A 292 -17.90 0.99 5.73
C PHE A 292 -18.81 0.95 4.52
#